data_AF-I3DTX0-F1
#
_entry.id   AF-I3DTX0-F1
#
_cell.length_a   1.000
_cell.length_b   1.000
_cell.length_c   1.000
_cell.angle_alpha   90.00
_cell.angle_beta   90.00
_cell.angle_gamma   90.00
#
_symmetry.space_group_name_H-M   'P 1'
#
loop_
_entity.id
_entity.type
_entity.pdbx_description
1 polymer ?
#
loop_
_entity_poly.entity_id
_entity_poly.type
_entity_poly.pdbx_seq_one_letter_code
_entity_poly.pdbx_strand_id
1 'polypeptide(L)' 'MEIIKIKTPSKSYPVFLGNNAADSLPGFILDHYAHIRKIMIITDEKVAGLHLHTVKKY' A
#
# COMPACT_ATOMS: atom_id res chain seq x y z
N MET A 1 -6.81 -0.29 12.86
CA MET A 1 -6.63 -0.85 11.52
C MET A 1 -7.50 -2.09 11.43
N GLU A 2 -8.37 -2.14 10.45
CA GLU A 2 -9.29 -3.24 10.15
C GLU A 2 -8.82 -3.96 8.88
N ILE A 3 -9.05 -5.26 8.80
CA ILE A 3 -8.67 -6.07 7.64
C ILE A 3 -9.91 -6.77 7.11
N ILE A 4 -10.28 -6.46 5.86
CA ILE A 4 -11.38 -7.11 5.16
C ILE A 4 -10.77 -8.07 4.13
N LYS A 5 -11.18 -9.35 4.17
CA LYS A 5 -10.76 -10.32 3.15
C LYS A 5 -11.71 -10.25 1.96
N ILE A 6 -11.20 -9.83 0.82
CA ILE A 6 -11.95 -9.81 -0.43
C ILE A 6 -11.70 -11.11 -1.18
N LYS A 7 -12.78 -11.75 -1.62
CA LYS A 7 -12.75 -12.94 -2.46
C LYS A 7 -13.49 -12.66 -3.75
N THR A 8 -12.77 -12.73 -4.85
CA THR A 8 -13.33 -12.70 -6.21
C THR A 8 -13.12 -14.07 -6.86
N PRO A 9 -13.73 -14.36 -8.02
CA PRO A 9 -13.53 -15.65 -8.69
C PRO A 9 -12.06 -15.93 -9.05
N SER A 10 -11.27 -14.89 -9.35
CA SER A 10 -9.89 -15.01 -9.79
C SER A 10 -8.85 -14.80 -8.69
N LYS A 11 -9.18 -14.06 -7.63
CA LYS A 11 -8.21 -13.66 -6.60
C LYS A 11 -8.83 -13.54 -5.21
N SER A 12 -7.99 -13.76 -4.21
CA SER A 12 -8.31 -13.48 -2.81
C SER A 12 -7.20 -12.59 -2.26
N TYR A 13 -7.56 -11.47 -1.64
CA TYR A 13 -6.58 -10.51 -1.10
C TYR A 13 -7.15 -9.75 0.10
N PRO A 14 -6.29 -9.37 1.06
CA PRO A 14 -6.67 -8.51 2.17
C PRO A 14 -6.77 -7.04 1.72
N VAL A 15 -7.76 -6.33 2.25
CA VAL A 15 -7.85 -4.87 2.19
C VAL A 15 -7.68 -4.34 3.61
N PHE A 16 -6.67 -3.50 3.80
CA PHE A 16 -6.35 -2.86 5.09
C PHE A 16 -7.02 -1.49 5.13
N LEU A 17 -7.83 -1.24 6.16
CA LEU A 17 -8.58 0.00 6.35
C LEU A 17 -8.23 0.64 7.69
N GLY A 18 -8.09 1.96 7.71
CA GLY A 18 -7.87 2.70 8.95
C GLY A 18 -7.23 4.05 8.72
N ASN A 19 -7.25 4.86 9.77
CA ASN A 19 -6.54 6.13 9.79
C ASN A 19 -5.03 5.87 9.66
N ASN A 20 -4.36 6.69 8.85
CA ASN A 20 -2.91 6.61 8.62
C ASN A 20 -2.43 5.26 8.06
N ALA A 21 -3.29 4.50 7.37
CA ALA A 21 -2.91 3.18 6.82
C ALA A 21 -1.69 3.28 5.86
N ALA A 22 -1.57 4.37 5.10
CA ALA A 22 -0.44 4.61 4.22
C ALA A 22 0.92 4.65 4.94
N ASP A 23 0.97 5.08 6.21
CA ASP A 23 2.21 5.11 6.99
C ASP A 23 2.71 3.69 7.34
N SER A 24 1.83 2.69 7.32
CA SER A 24 2.20 1.28 7.55
C SER A 24 2.71 0.57 6.30
N LEU A 25 2.57 1.18 5.12
CA LEU A 25 2.91 0.58 3.83
C LEU A 25 4.39 0.15 3.72
N PRO A 26 5.39 0.95 4.16
CA PRO A 26 6.79 0.53 4.07
C PRO A 26 7.08 -0.73 4.90
N GLY A 27 6.59 -0.78 6.14
CA GLY A 27 6.73 -1.95 7.01
C GLY A 27 6.05 -3.19 6.40
N PHE A 28 4.83 -3.02 5.89
CA PHE A 28 4.11 -4.11 5.23
C PHE A 28 4.87 -4.70 4.04
N ILE A 29 5.46 -3.86 3.19
CA ILE A 29 6.25 -4.29 2.04
C ILE A 29 7.51 -5.02 2.49
N LEU A 30 8.23 -4.50 3.49
CA LEU A 30 9.44 -5.14 4.02
C LEU A 30 9.13 -6.51 4.63
N ASP A 31 8.05 -6.63 5.40
CA ASP A 31 7.70 -7.86 6.11
C ASP A 31 7.21 -8.97 5.16
N HIS A 32 6.46 -8.62 4.11
CA HIS A 32 5.79 -9.60 3.24
C HIS A 32 6.47 -9.75 1.87
N TYR A 33 7.23 -8.75 1.44
CA TYR A 33 7.76 -8.62 0.08
C TYR A 33 9.21 -8.11 0.05
N ALA A 34 10.03 -8.44 1.06
CA ALA A 34 11.45 -8.06 1.16
C ALA A 34 12.30 -8.30 -0.10
N HIS A 35 11.89 -9.23 -0.97
CA HIS A 35 12.59 -9.57 -2.21
C HIS A 35 12.35 -8.54 -3.34
N ILE A 36 11.34 -7.68 -3.23
CA ILE A 36 11.03 -6.64 -4.23
C ILE A 36 12.03 -5.49 -4.08
N ARG A 37 12.74 -5.16 -5.16
CA ARG A 37 13.79 -4.13 -5.16
C ARG A 37 13.39 -2.82 -5.83
N LYS A 38 12.31 -2.82 -6.60
CA LYS A 38 11.83 -1.66 -7.36
C LYS A 38 10.31 -1.64 -7.32
N ILE A 39 9.77 -0.47 -7.00
CA ILE A 39 8.33 -0.22 -6.94
C ILE A 39 8.03 0.99 -7.81
N MET A 40 7.06 0.85 -8.71
CA MET A 40 6.58 1.94 -9.54
C MET A 40 5.26 2.44 -8.96
N ILE A 41 5.22 3.71 -8.56
CA ILE A 41 4.01 4.36 -8.04
C ILE A 41 3.35 5.12 -9.20
N ILE A 42 2.11 4.77 -9.51
CA ILE A 42 1.29 5.46 -10.53
C ILE A 42 0.18 6.21 -9.80
N THR A 43 0.09 7.51 -10.03
CA THR A 43 -0.91 8.40 -9.44
C THR A 43 -1.08 9.63 -10.33
N ASP A 44 -2.18 10.37 -10.17
CA ASP A 44 -2.34 11.67 -10.82
C ASP A 44 -1.55 12.78 -10.10
N GLU A 45 -1.42 13.93 -10.75
CA GLU A 45 -0.65 15.07 -10.26
C GLU A 45 -1.13 15.59 -8.89
N LYS A 46 -2.45 15.64 -8.67
CA LYS A 46 -3.02 16.22 -7.43
C LYS A 46 -2.80 15.30 -6.25
N VAL A 47 -3.08 14.01 -6.43
CA VAL A 47 -2.86 12.99 -5.39
C VAL A 47 -1.37 12.83 -5.10
N ALA A 48 -0.50 12.91 -6.12
CA ALA A 48 0.94 12.93 -5.93
C ALA A 48 1.40 14.08 -5.03
N GLY A 49 0.92 15.30 -5.31
CA GLY A 49 1.27 16.49 -4.54
C GLY A 49 0.93 16.38 -3.05
N LEU A 50 -0.14 15.65 -2.71
CA LEU A 50 -0.60 15.49 -1.33
C LEU A 50 0.03 14.28 -0.62
N HIS A 51 0.18 13.14 -1.31
CA HIS A 51 0.40 11.85 -0.64
C HIS A 51 1.66 11.10 -1.08
N LEU A 52 2.33 11.49 -2.17
CA LEU A 52 3.47 10.74 -2.70
C LEU A 52 4.60 10.60 -1.67
N HIS A 53 4.85 11.65 -0.89
CA HIS A 53 5.89 11.66 0.13
C HIS A 53 5.62 10.61 1.23
N THR A 54 4.37 10.41 1.63
CA THR A 54 3.97 9.42 2.64
C THR A 54 4.28 8.00 2.17
N VAL A 55 3.93 7.66 0.93
CA VAL A 55 4.08 6.30 0.38
C VAL A 55 5.49 5.99 -0.14
N LYS A 56 6.32 7.01 -0.34
CA LYS A 56 7.73 6.87 -0.77
C LYS A 56 8.71 6.80 0.41
N LYS A 57 8.26 6.80 1.66
CA LYS A 57 9.18 6.66 2.81
C LYS A 57 9.89 5.31 2.75
N TYR A 58 11.14 5.32 2.29
CA TYR A 58 12.09 4.21 2.26
C TYR A 58 13.43 4.73 2.78
#